data_AF-A0A3M8DKB8-F1
#
_entry.id   AF-A0A3M8DKB8-F1
#
_cell.length_a   1.000
_cell.length_b   1.000
_cell.length_c   1.000
_cell.angle_alpha   90.00
_cell.angle_beta   90.00
_cell.angle_gamma   90.00
#
_symmetry.space_group_name_H-M   'P 1'
#
loop_
_entity.id
_entity.type
_entity.pdbx_description
1 polymer ?
#
loop_
_entity_poly.entity_id
_entity_poly.type
_entity_poly.pdbx_seq_one_letter_code
_entity_poly.pdbx_strand_id
1 'polypeptide(L)'
;MVKVMVGMDMHSNLADSLISKFVLLKSRSVAVVSQLSEEDILWSPNEESNSIANLALHIRETVRHRVEAIFFGPQEIRDRDKEFHSSLVVSKDEAIAAFEQSFDILIQVVKGMSEEDFLKQPYMDNPPAQSAMNKEATVLDICLQMLAHLSEHAGQIFYIAKARLNDQYVTTTFPKKKE
;
A
#
# COMPACT_ATOMS: atom_id res chain seq x y z
N MET A 1 -10.24 -22.13 22.70
CA MET A 1 -10.87 -21.03 23.46
C MET A 1 -10.09 -19.77 23.15
N VAL A 2 -10.73 -18.76 22.55
CA VAL A 2 -10.08 -17.46 22.25
C VAL A 2 -10.01 -16.67 23.57
N LYS A 3 -8.83 -16.16 23.93
CA LYS A 3 -8.65 -15.32 25.12
C LYS A 3 -8.94 -13.86 24.76
N VAL A 4 -9.76 -13.17 25.56
CA VAL A 4 -9.94 -11.72 25.47
C VAL A 4 -8.84 -11.05 26.27
N MET A 5 -8.16 -10.06 25.67
CA MET A 5 -7.18 -9.24 26.39
C MET A 5 -7.92 -8.21 27.23
N VAL A 6 -7.99 -8.45 28.54
CA VAL A 6 -8.61 -7.54 29.51
C VAL A 6 -7.78 -6.26 29.60
N GLY A 7 -8.42 -5.09 29.45
CA GLY A 7 -7.78 -3.77 29.57
C GLY A 7 -7.28 -3.16 28.26
N MET A 8 -7.52 -3.80 27.12
CA MET A 8 -7.20 -3.23 25.80
C MET A 8 -8.37 -2.39 25.30
N ASP A 9 -8.12 -1.11 25.06
CA ASP A 9 -9.09 -0.19 24.47
C ASP A 9 -9.28 -0.53 22.97
N MET A 10 -10.52 -0.45 22.47
CA MET A 10 -10.85 -0.83 21.09
C MET A 10 -10.15 0.07 20.07
N HIS A 11 -10.08 1.37 20.35
CA HIS A 11 -9.40 2.32 19.48
C HIS A 11 -7.90 2.02 19.41
N SER A 12 -7.23 1.85 20.55
CA SER A 12 -5.80 1.50 20.60
C SER A 12 -5.50 0.20 19.85
N ASN A 13 -6.34 -0.83 20.03
CA ASN A 13 -6.22 -2.09 19.31
C ASN A 13 -6.37 -1.94 17.80
N LEU A 14 -7.33 -1.12 17.36
CA LEU A 14 -7.57 -0.86 15.95
C LEU A 14 -6.39 -0.14 15.30
N ALA A 15 -5.89 0.93 15.93
CA ALA A 15 -4.73 1.67 15.45
C ALA A 15 -3.48 0.78 15.38
N ASP A 16 -3.19 0.04 16.45
CA ASP A 16 -2.07 -0.92 16.49
C ASP A 16 -2.21 -2.00 15.43
N SER A 17 -3.43 -2.50 15.21
CA SER A 17 -3.72 -3.49 14.18
C SER A 17 -3.44 -2.94 12.78
N LEU A 18 -3.94 -1.75 12.44
CA LEU A 18 -3.68 -1.09 11.16
C LEU A 18 -2.18 -0.85 10.94
N ILE A 19 -1.50 -0.28 11.94
CA ILE A 19 -0.05 -0.03 11.91
C ILE A 19 0.70 -1.34 11.66
N SER A 20 0.37 -2.41 12.39
CA SER A 20 1.04 -3.71 12.23
C SER A 20 0.90 -4.26 10.79
N LYS A 21 -0.25 -4.05 10.14
CA LYS A 21 -0.47 -4.49 8.76
C LYS A 21 0.31 -3.63 7.77
N PHE A 22 0.33 -2.31 7.94
CA PHE A 22 1.13 -1.44 7.07
C PHE A 22 2.63 -1.71 7.22
N VAL A 23 3.14 -1.92 8.44
CA VAL A 23 4.53 -2.33 8.68
C VAL A 23 4.85 -3.65 7.98
N LEU A 24 3.95 -4.64 8.07
CA LEU A 24 4.13 -5.94 7.42
C LEU A 24 4.13 -5.81 5.89
N LEU A 25 3.21 -5.03 5.32
CA LEU A 25 3.17 -4.78 3.88
C LEU A 25 4.44 -4.07 3.40
N LYS A 26 4.87 -3.01 4.10
CA LYS A 26 6.13 -2.32 3.84
C LYS A 26 7.31 -3.28 3.82
N SER A 27 7.53 -4.00 4.92
CA SER A 27 8.70 -4.85 5.08
C SER A 27 8.73 -5.97 4.03
N ARG A 28 7.58 -6.55 3.70
CA ARG A 28 7.48 -7.61 2.71
C ARG A 28 7.68 -7.09 1.29
N SER A 29 7.08 -5.96 0.92
CA SER A 29 7.26 -5.37 -0.41
C SER A 29 8.73 -5.01 -0.65
N VAL A 30 9.38 -4.33 0.31
CA VAL A 30 10.81 -4.00 0.22
C VAL A 30 11.67 -5.26 0.12
N ALA A 31 11.44 -6.26 0.99
CA ALA A 31 12.21 -7.51 0.98
C ALA A 31 12.02 -8.34 -0.30
N VAL A 32 10.84 -8.27 -0.93
CA VAL A 32 10.59 -8.94 -2.22
C VAL A 32 11.31 -8.22 -3.35
N VAL A 33 11.16 -6.90 -3.44
CA VAL A 33 11.75 -6.10 -4.52
C VAL A 33 13.28 -6.10 -4.44
N SER A 34 13.85 -6.14 -3.23
CA SER A 34 15.30 -6.22 -3.02
C SER A 34 15.96 -7.45 -3.65
N GLN A 35 15.21 -8.53 -3.86
CA GLN A 35 15.70 -9.76 -4.49
C GLN A 35 15.79 -9.68 -6.02
N LEU A 36 15.17 -8.66 -6.62
CA LEU A 36 15.00 -8.55 -8.07
C LEU A 36 16.13 -7.72 -8.71
N SER A 37 16.34 -7.96 -10.00
CA SER A 37 17.15 -7.09 -10.86
C SER A 37 16.32 -5.90 -11.38
N GLU A 38 16.98 -4.94 -12.03
CA GLU A 38 16.31 -3.84 -12.75
C GLU A 38 15.40 -4.38 -13.86
N GLU A 39 15.83 -5.40 -14.59
CA GLU A 39 15.03 -6.03 -15.65
C GLU A 39 13.75 -6.66 -15.07
N ASP A 40 13.87 -7.32 -13.92
CA ASP A 40 12.73 -8.03 -13.32
C ASP A 40 11.63 -7.10 -12.86
N ILE A 41 11.96 -5.91 -12.35
CA ILE A 41 10.94 -4.96 -11.88
C ILE A 41 10.21 -4.25 -13.02
N LEU A 42 10.85 -4.15 -14.19
CA LEU A 42 10.28 -3.57 -15.41
C LEU A 42 9.49 -4.60 -16.23
N TRP A 43 9.64 -5.88 -15.92
CA TRP A 43 8.93 -6.95 -16.63
C TRP A 43 7.43 -6.98 -16.30
N SER A 44 6.62 -7.24 -17.32
CA SER A 44 5.22 -7.63 -17.20
C SER A 44 4.93 -8.85 -18.08
N PRO A 45 3.95 -9.71 -17.71
CA PRO A 45 3.64 -10.92 -18.48
C PRO A 45 2.95 -10.65 -19.82
N ASN A 46 2.27 -9.51 -19.97
CA ASN A 46 1.58 -9.06 -21.18
C ASN A 46 1.22 -7.57 -21.06
N GLU A 47 0.69 -6.99 -22.14
CA GLU A 47 0.32 -5.57 -22.24
C GLU A 47 -0.81 -5.15 -21.27
N GLU A 48 -1.66 -6.09 -20.87
CA GLU A 48 -2.77 -5.85 -19.93
C GLU A 48 -2.33 -5.92 -18.45
N SER A 49 -1.06 -6.29 -18.20
CA SER A 49 -0.52 -6.50 -16.87
C SER A 49 0.49 -5.43 -16.49
N ASN A 50 0.45 -5.02 -15.23
CA ASN A 50 1.40 -4.05 -14.68
C ASN A 50 2.72 -4.71 -14.31
N SER A 51 3.82 -3.99 -14.56
CA SER A 51 5.12 -4.32 -13.98
C SER A 51 5.18 -3.95 -12.49
N ILE A 52 6.18 -4.44 -11.76
CA ILE A 52 6.41 -4.02 -10.37
C ILE A 52 6.71 -2.52 -10.28
N ALA A 53 7.42 -1.97 -11.27
CA ALA A 53 7.68 -0.53 -11.39
C ALA A 53 6.38 0.28 -11.48
N ASN A 54 5.43 -0.12 -12.33
CA ASN A 54 4.12 0.53 -12.43
C ASN A 54 3.36 0.46 -11.10
N LEU A 55 3.37 -0.70 -10.44
CA LEU A 55 2.67 -0.90 -9.17
C LEU A 55 3.29 -0.08 -8.03
N ALA A 56 4.61 0.08 -8.00
CA ALA A 56 5.30 0.91 -7.01
C ALA A 56 4.87 2.38 -7.12
N LEU A 57 4.87 2.93 -8.34
CA LEU A 57 4.37 4.29 -8.57
C LEU A 57 2.89 4.41 -8.27
N HIS A 58 2.09 3.45 -8.71
CA HIS A 58 0.66 3.48 -8.45
C HIS A 58 0.34 3.53 -6.95
N ILE A 59 1.08 2.77 -6.14
CA ILE A 59 0.94 2.81 -4.68
C ILE A 59 1.30 4.19 -4.13
N ARG A 60 2.42 4.77 -4.58
CA ARG A 60 2.84 6.13 -4.17
C ARG A 60 1.80 7.19 -4.49
N GLU A 61 1.35 7.25 -5.74
CA GLU A 61 0.35 8.23 -6.15
C GLU A 61 -1.00 7.97 -5.47
N THR A 62 -1.34 6.72 -5.19
CA THR A 62 -2.55 6.40 -4.43
C THR A 62 -2.49 6.92 -3.00
N VAL A 63 -1.37 6.75 -2.29
CA VAL A 63 -1.19 7.32 -0.94
C VAL A 63 -1.21 8.85 -0.99
N ARG A 64 -0.47 9.46 -1.92
CA ARG A 64 -0.45 10.91 -2.11
C ARG A 64 -1.86 11.49 -2.28
N HIS A 65 -2.65 10.91 -3.19
CA HIS A 65 -3.96 11.46 -3.53
C HIS A 65 -5.11 11.08 -2.60
N ARG A 66 -5.00 9.96 -1.88
CA ARG A 66 -6.08 9.48 -1.00
C ARG A 66 -5.81 9.70 0.48
N VAL A 67 -4.56 9.95 0.86
CA VAL A 67 -4.16 10.11 2.26
C VAL A 67 -3.56 11.49 2.45
N GLU A 68 -2.46 11.84 1.77
CA GLU A 68 -1.83 13.16 1.98
C GLU A 68 -2.79 14.31 1.66
N ALA A 69 -3.58 14.17 0.59
CA ALA A 69 -4.62 15.13 0.24
C ALA A 69 -5.59 15.47 1.39
N ILE A 70 -5.88 14.48 2.25
CA ILE A 70 -6.80 14.63 3.38
C ILE A 70 -6.09 15.23 4.60
N PHE A 71 -4.89 14.73 4.92
CA PHE A 71 -4.23 15.04 6.20
C PHE A 71 -3.23 16.19 6.13
N PHE A 72 -2.67 16.46 4.94
CA PHE A 72 -1.63 17.46 4.73
C PHE A 72 -2.03 18.53 3.70
N GLY A 73 -3.23 18.43 3.14
CA GLY A 73 -3.78 19.39 2.19
C GLY A 73 -3.63 18.94 0.73
N PRO A 74 -4.23 19.69 -0.21
CA PRO A 74 -4.37 19.29 -1.60
C PRO A 74 -3.02 19.03 -2.28
N GLN A 75 -2.99 17.98 -3.09
CA GLN A 75 -1.84 17.59 -3.89
C GLN A 75 -1.98 18.12 -5.32
N GLU A 76 -0.86 18.19 -6.04
CA GLU A 76 -0.84 18.51 -7.48
C GLU A 76 -1.75 17.56 -8.28
N ILE A 77 -2.12 17.91 -9.51
CA ILE A 77 -3.05 17.10 -10.32
C ILE A 77 -2.45 15.73 -10.63
N ARG A 78 -3.20 14.66 -10.33
CA ARG A 78 -2.81 13.27 -10.61
C ARG A 78 -2.74 13.02 -12.11
N ASP A 79 -1.63 12.47 -12.58
CA ASP A 79 -1.51 11.95 -13.95
C ASP A 79 -1.52 10.42 -13.92
N ARG A 80 -2.74 9.86 -13.94
CA ARG A 80 -2.95 8.41 -13.81
C ARG A 80 -2.36 7.64 -14.99
N ASP A 81 -2.40 8.22 -16.19
CA ASP A 81 -1.92 7.53 -17.39
C ASP A 81 -0.40 7.37 -17.36
N LYS A 82 0.32 8.34 -16.77
CA LYS A 82 1.77 8.22 -16.54
C LYS A 82 2.16 7.08 -15.61
N GLU A 83 1.34 6.75 -14.61
CA GLU A 83 1.63 5.64 -13.67
C GLU A 83 1.75 4.28 -14.38
N PHE A 84 0.99 4.12 -15.47
CA PHE A 84 0.85 2.86 -16.22
C PHE A 84 1.49 2.90 -17.61
N HIS A 85 2.27 3.94 -17.90
CA HIS A 85 2.91 4.08 -19.21
C HIS A 85 4.01 3.02 -19.39
N SER A 86 4.07 2.40 -20.57
CA SER A 86 5.01 1.31 -20.86
C SER A 86 6.47 1.78 -20.99
N SER A 87 6.69 3.06 -21.29
CA SER A 87 8.02 3.68 -21.35
C SER A 87 8.52 4.21 -20.00
N LEU A 88 7.83 3.87 -18.90
CA LEU A 88 8.20 4.33 -17.57
C LEU A 88 9.54 3.71 -17.16
N VAL A 89 10.50 4.56 -16.79
CA VAL A 89 11.79 4.13 -16.26
C VAL A 89 11.81 4.45 -14.78
N VAL A 90 11.60 3.43 -13.96
CA VAL A 90 11.76 3.49 -12.50
C VAL A 90 12.81 2.48 -12.12
N SER A 91 13.86 2.95 -11.46
CA SER A 91 14.90 2.09 -10.91
C SER A 91 14.39 1.30 -9.71
N LYS A 92 15.08 0.20 -9.38
CA LYS A 92 14.77 -0.60 -8.21
C LYS A 92 14.83 0.21 -6.91
N ASP A 93 15.80 1.10 -6.78
CA ASP A 93 15.92 1.95 -5.59
C ASP A 93 14.77 2.94 -5.48
N GLU A 94 14.31 3.51 -6.60
CA GLU A 94 13.12 4.37 -6.63
C GLU A 94 11.84 3.58 -6.30
N ALA A 95 11.72 2.35 -6.78
CA ALA A 95 10.59 1.48 -6.43
C ALA A 95 10.56 1.15 -4.93
N ILE A 96 11.73 0.81 -4.35
CA ILE A 96 11.87 0.58 -2.91
C ILE A 96 11.49 1.84 -2.13
N ALA A 97 12.06 2.99 -2.49
CA ALA A 97 11.76 4.26 -1.85
C ALA A 97 10.28 4.62 -1.93
N ALA A 98 9.62 4.36 -3.06
CA ALA A 98 8.19 4.55 -3.22
C ALA A 98 7.39 3.73 -2.22
N PHE A 99 7.71 2.45 -2.01
CA PHE A 99 7.05 1.64 -0.97
C PHE A 99 7.33 2.19 0.43
N GLU A 100 8.59 2.48 0.76
CA GLU A 100 8.96 2.95 2.08
C GLU A 100 8.22 4.23 2.47
N GLN A 101 8.27 5.24 1.60
CA GLN A 101 7.61 6.54 1.83
C GLN A 101 6.10 6.37 1.96
N SER A 102 5.47 5.63 1.04
CA SER A 102 4.02 5.41 1.03
C SER A 102 3.51 4.80 2.33
N PHE A 103 4.18 3.74 2.80
CA PHE A 103 3.78 3.08 4.03
C PHE A 103 4.16 3.87 5.28
N ASP A 104 5.26 4.63 5.27
CA ASP A 104 5.62 5.51 6.39
C ASP A 104 4.59 6.60 6.61
N ILE A 105 4.06 7.20 5.53
CA ILE A 105 2.97 8.18 5.60
C ILE A 105 1.72 7.56 6.23
N LEU A 106 1.31 6.38 5.78
CA LEU A 106 0.15 5.66 6.35
C LEU A 106 0.33 5.38 7.83
N ILE A 107 1.52 4.89 8.22
CA ILE A 107 1.86 4.61 9.62
C ILE A 107 1.86 5.90 10.45
N GLN A 108 2.44 6.99 9.92
CA GLN A 108 2.49 8.28 10.58
C GLN A 108 1.09 8.83 10.82
N VAL A 109 0.21 8.79 9.81
CA VAL A 109 -1.17 9.24 9.92
C VAL A 109 -1.89 8.45 11.01
N VAL A 110 -1.90 7.12 10.94
CA VAL A 110 -2.62 6.28 11.92
C VAL A 110 -2.08 6.47 13.34
N LYS A 111 -0.76 6.63 13.52
CA LYS A 111 -0.14 6.89 14.83
C LYS A 111 -0.57 8.21 15.46
N GLY A 112 -0.87 9.22 14.63
CA GLY A 112 -1.24 10.56 15.09
C GLY A 112 -2.72 10.74 15.40
N MET A 113 -3.55 9.73 15.13
CA MET A 113 -5.00 9.83 15.23
C MET A 113 -5.53 9.54 16.62
N SER A 114 -6.52 10.33 17.03
CA SER A 114 -7.43 10.04 18.14
C SER A 114 -8.65 9.22 17.68
N GLU A 115 -9.44 8.73 18.62
CA GLU A 115 -10.70 8.03 18.33
C GLU A 115 -11.66 8.90 17.50
N GLU A 116 -11.77 10.18 17.84
CA GLU A 116 -12.62 11.13 17.10
C GLU A 116 -12.13 11.37 15.67
N ASP A 117 -10.81 11.31 15.43
CA ASP A 117 -10.25 11.50 14.09
C ASP A 117 -10.69 10.38 13.13
N PHE A 118 -10.84 9.14 13.61
CA PHE A 118 -11.31 8.02 12.81
C PHE A 118 -12.75 8.19 12.32
N LEU A 119 -13.56 8.95 13.05
CA LEU A 119 -14.98 9.18 12.75
C LEU A 119 -15.22 10.37 11.81
N LYS A 120 -14.19 11.17 11.52
CA LYS A 120 -14.31 12.33 10.62
C LYS A 120 -14.66 11.86 9.20
N GLN A 121 -15.47 12.67 8.50
CA GLN A 121 -15.90 12.41 7.12
C GLN A 121 -15.30 13.50 6.20
N PRO A 122 -14.09 13.30 5.66
CA PRO A 122 -13.33 14.34 4.98
C PRO A 122 -13.97 14.80 3.65
N TYR A 123 -14.93 14.03 3.13
CA TYR A 123 -15.59 14.31 1.86
C TYR A 123 -17.05 14.77 1.98
N MET A 124 -17.52 15.07 3.20
CA MET A 124 -18.92 15.47 3.42
C MET A 124 -19.31 16.69 2.59
N ASP A 125 -18.45 17.71 2.57
CA ASP A 125 -18.68 18.99 1.85
C ASP A 125 -18.11 19.00 0.43
N ASN A 126 -17.13 18.13 0.15
CA ASN A 126 -16.45 18.05 -1.14
C ASN A 126 -16.28 16.58 -1.54
N PRO A 127 -17.19 16.01 -2.34
CA PRO A 127 -17.15 14.60 -2.70
C PRO A 127 -15.83 14.26 -3.42
N PRO A 128 -15.29 13.06 -3.19
CA PRO A 128 -14.02 12.68 -3.78
C PRO A 128 -14.19 12.56 -5.29
N ALA A 129 -13.21 13.05 -6.04
CA ALA A 129 -13.21 12.94 -7.51
C ALA A 129 -13.08 11.49 -8.03
N GLN A 130 -12.87 10.51 -7.14
CA GLN A 130 -12.58 9.12 -7.48
C GLN A 130 -13.65 8.18 -6.89
N SER A 131 -14.17 7.28 -7.72
CA SER A 131 -15.38 6.47 -7.47
C SER A 131 -15.30 5.43 -6.35
N ALA A 132 -14.13 5.26 -5.74
CA ALA A 132 -13.92 4.23 -4.73
C ALA A 132 -14.39 4.68 -3.33
N MET A 133 -14.58 5.99 -3.15
CA MET A 133 -15.01 6.62 -1.90
C MET A 133 -16.36 7.30 -2.10
N ASN A 134 -17.25 7.21 -1.13
CA ASN A 134 -18.49 7.98 -1.13
C ASN A 134 -18.37 9.16 -0.15
N LYS A 135 -19.30 10.13 -0.22
CA LYS A 135 -19.30 11.33 0.64
C LYS A 135 -19.46 11.05 2.14
N GLU A 136 -19.93 9.85 2.50
CA GLU A 136 -20.19 9.40 3.87
C GLU A 136 -19.01 8.60 4.43
N ALA A 137 -17.96 8.34 3.63
CA ALA A 137 -16.80 7.59 4.07
C ALA A 137 -16.11 8.30 5.24
N THR A 138 -15.94 7.56 6.34
CA THR A 138 -15.15 8.00 7.48
C THR A 138 -13.66 7.83 7.19
N VAL A 139 -12.80 8.47 7.99
CA VAL A 139 -11.36 8.21 7.91
C VAL A 139 -11.06 6.73 8.17
N LEU A 140 -11.79 6.07 9.07
CA LEU A 140 -11.64 4.63 9.27
C LEU A 140 -11.92 3.83 7.99
N ASP A 141 -13.01 4.14 7.28
CA ASP A 141 -13.33 3.50 6.00
C ASP A 141 -12.19 3.69 4.99
N ILE A 142 -11.60 4.89 4.95
CA ILE A 142 -10.48 5.22 4.09
C ILE A 142 -9.25 4.38 4.45
N CYS A 143 -8.89 4.28 5.74
CA CYS A 143 -7.78 3.45 6.20
C CYS A 143 -7.98 1.97 5.85
N LEU A 144 -9.18 1.42 6.03
CA LEU A 144 -9.50 0.04 5.70
C LEU A 144 -9.44 -0.23 4.20
N GLN A 145 -9.98 0.69 3.40
CA GLN A 145 -9.91 0.59 1.95
C GLN A 145 -8.48 0.70 1.43
N MET A 146 -7.66 1.58 2.01
CA MET A 146 -6.24 1.66 1.69
C MET A 146 -5.53 0.35 2.06
N LEU A 147 -5.80 -0.23 3.22
CA LEU A 147 -5.22 -1.52 3.58
C LEU A 147 -5.60 -2.63 2.58
N ALA A 148 -6.87 -2.72 2.18
CA ALA A 148 -7.33 -3.70 1.20
C ALA A 148 -6.65 -3.49 -0.17
N HIS A 149 -6.74 -2.27 -0.72
CA HIS A 149 -6.19 -1.91 -2.03
C HIS A 149 -4.68 -2.15 -2.12
N LEU A 150 -3.92 -1.74 -1.10
CA LEU A 150 -2.48 -1.93 -1.08
C LEU A 150 -2.09 -3.41 -0.90
N SER A 151 -2.92 -4.20 -0.19
CA SER A 151 -2.70 -5.64 -0.05
C SER A 151 -2.89 -6.37 -1.38
N GLU A 152 -3.86 -5.95 -2.20
CA GLU A 152 -4.09 -6.50 -3.55
C GLU A 152 -2.86 -6.27 -4.45
N HIS A 153 -2.35 -5.04 -4.49
CA HIS A 153 -1.15 -4.71 -5.27
C HIS A 153 0.12 -5.36 -4.73
N ALA A 154 0.28 -5.47 -3.40
CA ALA A 154 1.36 -6.25 -2.82
C ALA A 154 1.29 -7.73 -3.25
N GLY A 155 0.08 -8.30 -3.32
CA GLY A 155 -0.14 -9.65 -3.86
C GLY A 155 0.35 -9.81 -5.29
N GLN A 156 0.06 -8.84 -6.18
CA GLN A 156 0.56 -8.82 -7.56
C GLN A 156 2.10 -8.77 -7.60
N ILE A 157 2.72 -7.88 -6.82
CA ILE A 157 4.18 -7.75 -6.72
C ILE A 157 4.81 -9.07 -6.27
N PHE A 158 4.25 -9.70 -5.24
CA PHE A 158 4.77 -10.97 -4.72
C PHE A 158 4.65 -12.09 -5.74
N TYR A 159 3.59 -12.11 -6.53
CA TYR A 159 3.39 -13.11 -7.57
C TYR A 159 4.38 -12.92 -8.74
N ILE A 160 4.54 -11.68 -9.22
CA ILE A 160 5.50 -11.34 -10.28
C ILE A 160 6.91 -11.74 -9.84
N ALA A 161 7.33 -11.35 -8.62
CA ALA A 161 8.67 -11.67 -8.13
C ALA A 161 8.94 -13.18 -8.06
N LYS A 162 7.94 -13.98 -7.65
CA LYS A 162 8.04 -15.45 -7.67
C LYS A 162 8.15 -16.00 -9.08
N ALA A 163 7.37 -15.47 -10.02
CA ALA A 163 7.43 -15.89 -11.42
C ALA A 163 8.79 -15.55 -12.06
N ARG A 164 9.39 -14.41 -11.70
CA ARG A 164 10.71 -13.97 -12.19
C ARG A 164 11.87 -14.78 -11.60
N LEU A 165 11.88 -14.94 -10.28
CA LEU A 165 13.00 -15.59 -9.58
C LEU A 165 12.90 -17.11 -9.58
N ASN A 166 11.71 -17.67 -9.77
CA ASN A 166 11.44 -19.11 -9.73
C ASN A 166 12.11 -19.78 -8.51
N ASP A 167 13.05 -20.71 -8.72
CA ASP A 167 13.76 -21.44 -7.67
C ASP A 167 14.70 -20.57 -6.82
N GLN A 168 15.02 -19.36 -7.28
CA GLN A 168 15.87 -18.39 -6.56
C GLN A 168 15.07 -17.52 -5.58
N TYR A 169 13.74 -17.58 -5.60
CA TYR A 169 12.91 -16.76 -4.71
C TYR A 169 13.07 -17.15 -3.24
N VAL A 170 13.49 -16.19 -2.41
CA VAL A 170 13.55 -16.34 -0.95
C VAL A 170 12.23 -15.89 -0.33
N THR A 171 11.56 -16.82 0.36
CA THR A 171 10.25 -16.56 0.97
C THR A 171 10.36 -15.52 2.08
N THR A 172 9.57 -14.45 1.98
CA THR A 172 9.53 -13.34 2.96
C THR A 172 8.51 -13.56 4.10
N THR A 173 8.01 -14.80 4.21
CA THR A 173 7.08 -15.30 5.23
C THR A 173 7.55 -16.68 5.70
N PHE A 174 6.71 -17.42 6.43
CA PHE A 174 6.99 -18.81 6.78
C PHE A 174 7.26 -19.65 5.51
N PRO A 175 8.44 -20.28 5.39
CA PRO A 175 8.78 -21.08 4.22
C PRO A 175 7.92 -22.36 4.15
N LYS A 176 7.63 -22.84 2.94
CA LYS A 176 7.06 -24.18 2.76
C LYS A 176 8.08 -25.20 3.30
N LYS A 177 7.61 -26.22 4.03
CA LYS A 177 8.43 -27.42 4.22
C LYS A 177 8.73 -28.00 2.84
N LYS A 178 10.01 -28.16 2.50
CA LYS A 178 10.40 -28.95 1.35
C LYS A 178 10.07 -30.41 1.69
N GLU A 179 9.23 -31.04 0.88
CA GLU A 179 9.04 -32.50 0.88
C GLU A 179 10.23 -33.18 0.21
#